data_AF-A0A0R1SDJ4-F1
#
_entry.id   AF-A0A0R1SDJ4-F1
#
_cell.length_a   1.000
_cell.length_b   1.000
_cell.length_c   1.000
_cell.angle_alpha   90.00
_cell.angle_beta   90.00
_cell.angle_gamma   90.00
#
_symmetry.space_group_name_H-M   'P 1'
#
loop_
_entity.id
_entity.type
_entity.pdbx_description
1 polymer ?
#
loop_
_entity_poly.entity_id
_entity_poly.type
_entity_poly.pdbx_seq_one_letter_code
_entity_poly.pdbx_strand_id
1 'polypeptide(L)' 'MTLITANHQENPTKRDNLVTSSIHLEKGVWLGANVTVLPGVTVGENSIVGASSVITKDVPKNSVVVGSPAKKIRDIKFD' A
#
# COMPACT_ATOMS: atom_id res chain seq x y z
N MET A 1 -6.26 8.81 -5.65
CA MET A 1 -5.40 7.64 -5.38
C MET A 1 -3.97 8.10 -5.58
N THR A 2 -3.08 7.72 -4.67
CA THR A 2 -1.68 8.17 -4.69
C THR A 2 -0.77 6.95 -4.54
N LEU A 3 0.06 6.69 -5.54
CA LEU A 3 1.08 5.64 -5.51
C LEU A 3 2.44 6.34 -5.44
N ILE A 4 3.17 6.12 -4.36
CA ILE A 4 4.40 6.86 -4.06
C ILE A 4 5.57 5.90 -4.12
N THR A 5 6.47 6.06 -5.09
CA THR A 5 7.71 5.28 -5.16
C THR A 5 8.91 6.02 -4.55
N ALA A 6 8.77 7.33 -4.28
CA ALA A 6 9.83 8.19 -3.76
C ALA A 6 9.62 8.55 -2.28
N ASN A 7 10.71 8.60 -1.52
CA ASN A 7 10.77 9.08 -0.15
C ASN A 7 12.09 9.83 0.07
N HIS A 8 12.33 10.27 1.30
CA HIS A 8 13.58 10.89 1.72
C HIS A 8 14.18 10.16 2.92
N GLN A 9 15.47 10.40 3.17
CA GLN A 9 16.12 9.92 4.38
C GLN A 9 15.56 10.65 5.62
N GLU A 10 15.46 9.92 6.74
CA GLU A 10 15.00 10.48 8.01
C GLU A 10 15.97 11.56 8.52
N ASN A 11 17.27 11.34 8.36
CA ASN A 11 18.33 12.27 8.74
C ASN A 11 18.19 13.62 8.00
N PRO A 12 17.97 14.74 8.72
CA PRO A 12 17.75 16.06 8.11
C PRO A 12 18.88 16.52 7.18
N THR A 13 20.14 16.14 7.43
CA THR A 13 21.29 16.56 6.61
C THR A 13 21.41 15.80 5.30
N LYS A 14 20.58 14.77 5.08
CA LYS A 14 20.59 13.94 3.88
C LYS A 14 19.22 13.88 3.17
N ARG A 15 18.25 14.67 3.63
CA ARG A 15 16.84 14.64 3.17
C ARG A 15 16.64 15.26 1.79
N ASP A 16 17.61 16.00 1.28
CA ASP A 16 17.68 16.47 -0.10
C ASP A 16 17.79 15.31 -1.12
N ASN A 17 18.29 14.15 -0.67
CA ASN A 17 18.36 12.94 -1.49
C ASN A 17 17.01 12.21 -1.55
N LEU A 18 16.70 11.65 -2.72
CA LEU A 18 15.58 10.73 -2.92
C LEU A 18 15.98 9.29 -2.59
N VAL A 19 15.11 8.59 -1.87
CA VAL A 19 15.14 7.15 -1.68
C VAL A 19 13.94 6.57 -2.41
N THR A 20 14.16 5.70 -3.38
CA THR A 20 13.09 5.15 -4.20
C THR A 20 12.95 3.65 -4.03
N SER A 21 11.71 3.17 -3.98
CA SER A 21 11.38 1.75 -3.96
C SER A 21 10.16 1.48 -4.83
N SER A 22 10.21 0.42 -5.64
CA SER A 22 9.09 -0.01 -6.49
C SER A 22 7.86 -0.37 -5.67
N ILE A 23 6.68 -0.10 -6.21
CA ILE A 23 5.41 -0.64 -5.71
C ILE A 23 5.00 -1.77 -6.65
N HIS A 24 4.54 -2.90 -6.09
CA HIS A 24 4.00 -4.02 -6.86
C HIS A 24 2.52 -4.19 -6.53
N LEU A 25 1.66 -4.03 -7.54
CA LEU A 25 0.24 -4.36 -7.42
C LEU A 25 0.00 -5.65 -8.21
N GLU A 26 -0.35 -6.73 -7.54
CA GLU A 26 -0.61 -8.00 -8.19
C GLU A 26 -1.97 -8.01 -8.91
N LYS A 27 -2.24 -9.08 -9.64
CA LYS A 27 -3.47 -9.21 -10.44
C LYS A 27 -4.72 -9.11 -9.57
N GLY A 28 -5.76 -8.43 -10.07
CA GLY A 28 -7.06 -8.39 -9.41
C GLY A 28 -7.13 -7.52 -8.14
N VAL A 29 -6.08 -6.75 -7.81
CA VAL A 29 -6.12 -5.81 -6.70
C VAL A 29 -7.18 -4.74 -6.94
N TRP A 30 -8.05 -4.54 -5.93
CA TRP A 30 -9.01 -3.44 -5.89
C TRP A 30 -8.57 -2.38 -4.88
N LEU A 31 -8.21 -1.20 -5.37
CA LEU A 31 -7.93 -0.04 -4.53
C LEU A 31 -9.16 0.87 -4.45
N GLY A 32 -9.64 1.09 -3.23
CA GLY A 32 -10.72 2.03 -2.94
C GLY A 32 -10.35 3.48 -3.24
N ALA A 33 -11.36 4.37 -3.23
CA ALA A 33 -11.14 5.79 -3.43
C ALA A 33 -10.16 6.37 -2.39
N ASN A 34 -9.32 7.32 -2.81
CA ASN A 34 -8.39 8.02 -1.92
C ASN A 34 -7.37 7.13 -1.15
N VAL A 35 -7.03 5.95 -1.67
CA VAL A 35 -5.94 5.14 -1.12
C VAL A 35 -4.57 5.77 -1.40
N THR A 36 -3.67 5.68 -0.42
CA THR A 36 -2.24 5.99 -0.56
C THR A 36 -1.41 4.73 -0.34
N VAL A 37 -0.52 4.41 -1.27
CA VAL A 37 0.44 3.28 -1.16
C VAL A 37 1.85 3.84 -1.04
N LEU A 38 2.57 3.44 0.01
CA LEU A 38 3.93 3.89 0.28
C LEU A 38 5.00 3.10 -0.50
N PRO A 39 6.22 3.66 -0.65
CA PRO A 39 7.29 3.01 -1.40
C PRO A 39 7.64 1.62 -0.88
N GLY A 40 7.95 0.69 -1.79
CA GLY A 40 8.45 -0.64 -1.46
C GLY A 40 7.35 -1.66 -1.10
N VAL A 41 6.08 -1.27 -1.14
CA VAL A 41 4.95 -2.14 -0.80
C VAL A 41 4.56 -3.04 -1.98
N THR A 42 4.27 -4.30 -1.65
CA THR A 42 3.54 -5.24 -2.50
C THR A 42 2.10 -5.41 -2.02
N VAL A 43 1.12 -5.24 -2.91
CA VAL A 43 -0.28 -5.56 -2.66
C VAL A 43 -0.63 -6.86 -3.37
N GLY A 44 -0.86 -7.92 -2.58
CA GLY A 44 -1.06 -9.27 -3.07
C GLY A 44 -2.36 -9.48 -3.86
N GLU A 45 -2.37 -10.53 -4.67
CA GLU A 45 -3.41 -10.87 -5.65
C GLU A 45 -4.82 -10.84 -5.05
N ASN A 46 -5.79 -10.32 -5.79
CA ASN A 46 -7.23 -10.22 -5.44
C ASN A 46 -7.55 -9.41 -4.18
N SER A 47 -6.57 -8.76 -3.54
CA SER A 47 -6.82 -8.04 -2.30
C SER A 47 -7.61 -6.75 -2.51
N ILE A 48 -8.40 -6.41 -1.50
CA ILE A 48 -9.21 -5.19 -1.46
C ILE A 48 -8.61 -4.24 -0.43
N VAL A 49 -8.28 -3.04 -0.88
CA VAL A 49 -7.88 -1.93 -0.02
C VAL A 49 -9.07 -0.98 0.12
N GLY A 50 -9.61 -0.82 1.32
CA GLY A 50 -10.73 0.09 1.56
C GLY A 50 -10.38 1.56 1.31
N ALA A 51 -11.40 2.38 1.07
CA ALA A 51 -11.23 3.80 0.80
C ALA A 51 -10.48 4.54 1.93
N SER A 52 -9.73 5.57 1.56
CA SER A 52 -8.91 6.40 2.47
C SER A 52 -7.88 5.63 3.31
N SER A 53 -7.47 4.44 2.87
CA SER A 53 -6.44 3.66 3.56
C SER A 53 -5.03 4.12 3.20
N VAL A 54 -4.11 4.01 4.17
CA VAL A 54 -2.66 4.25 3.97
C VAL A 54 -1.93 2.93 4.11
N ILE A 55 -1.41 2.42 3.00
CA ILE A 55 -0.71 1.14 2.93
C ILE A 55 0.76 1.37 3.20
N THR A 56 1.20 0.98 4.39
CA THR A 56 2.58 1.18 4.89
C THR A 56 3.42 -0.10 4.90
N LYS A 57 2.80 -1.26 4.62
CA LYS A 57 3.41 -2.59 4.61
C LYS A 57 2.72 -3.46 3.56
N ASP A 58 3.37 -4.56 3.19
CA ASP A 58 2.81 -5.53 2.25
C ASP A 58 1.43 -6.03 2.69
N VAL A 59 0.55 -6.16 1.70
CA VAL A 59 -0.81 -6.67 1.88
C VAL A 59 -0.84 -8.12 1.41
N PRO A 60 -1.19 -9.09 2.28
CA PRO A 60 -1.32 -10.49 1.87
C PRO A 60 -2.34 -10.64 0.75
N LYS A 61 -2.14 -11.62 -0.16
CA LYS A 61 -3.15 -12.00 -1.16
C LYS A 61 -4.50 -12.35 -0.54
N ASN A 62 -5.57 -12.20 -1.31
CA ASN A 62 -6.95 -12.56 -0.93
C ASN A 62 -7.38 -11.95 0.41
N SER A 63 -6.93 -10.73 0.72
CA SER A 63 -7.26 -10.07 1.99
C SER A 63 -8.00 -8.75 1.79
N VAL A 64 -8.74 -8.34 2.82
CA VAL A 64 -9.35 -7.00 2.89
C VAL A 64 -8.64 -6.21 3.98
N VAL A 65 -8.05 -5.08 3.61
CA VAL A 65 -7.35 -4.17 4.51
C VAL A 65 -8.00 -2.79 4.52
N VAL A 66 -8.04 -2.14 5.68
CA VAL A 66 -8.59 -0.77 5.83
C VAL A 66 -7.79 0.04 6.86
N GLY A 67 -7.87 1.37 6.76
CA GLY A 67 -7.40 2.29 7.80
C GLY A 67 -6.05 2.95 7.51
N SER A 68 -5.57 3.74 8.46
CA SER A 68 -4.28 4.46 8.40
C SER A 68 -3.56 4.35 9.75
N PRO A 69 -2.51 3.51 9.87
CA PRO A 69 -2.03 2.55 8.87
C PRO A 69 -3.06 1.44 8.60
N ALA A 70 -3.08 0.94 7.36
CA ALA A 70 -4.00 -0.12 6.96
C ALA A 70 -3.73 -1.43 7.71
N LYS A 71 -4.78 -2.11 8.15
CA LYS A 71 -4.71 -3.41 8.81
C LYS A 71 -5.67 -4.39 8.13
N LYS A 72 -5.28 -5.67 8.06
CA LYS A 72 -6.16 -6.75 7.62
C LYS A 72 -7.34 -6.86 8.59
N ILE A 73 -8.56 -6.83 8.03
CA ILE A 73 -9.80 -7.01 8.80
C ILE A 73 -10.46 -8.36 8.54
N ARG A 74 -10.22 -8.96 7.37
CA ARG A 74 -10.71 -10.30 7.00
C ARG A 74 -10.05 -10.81 5.72
N ASP A 75 -10.32 -12.06 5.39
CA ASP A 75 -10.05 -12.66 4.08
C ASP A 75 -11.19 -12.35 3.08
N ILE A 76 -10.87 -12.46 1.78
CA ILE A 76 -11.83 -12.42 0.68
C ILE A 76 -12.73 -13.67 0.75
N LYS A 77 -14.00 -13.49 0.40
CA LYS A 77 -14.98 -14.57 0.24
C LYS A 77 -15.08 -14.89 -1.24
N PHE A 78 -15.01 -16.16 -1.62
CA PHE A 78 -15.05 -16.61 -3.03
C PHE A 78 -16.37 -17.30 -3.40
N ASP A 79 -17.28 -17.34 -2.44
CA ASP A 79 -18.57 -18.03 -2.44
C ASP A 79 -19.60 -17.36 -3.35
#